data_AF-A0A8X6PUP2-F1
#
_entry.id   AF-A0A8X6PUP2-F1
#
_cell.length_a   1.000
_cell.length_b   1.000
_cell.length_c   1.000
_cell.angle_alpha   90.00
_cell.angle_beta   90.00
_cell.angle_gamma   90.00
#
_symmetry.space_group_name_H-M   'P 1'
#
loop_
_entity.id
_entity.type
_entity.pdbx_description
1 polymer ?
#
loop_
_entity_poly.entity_id
_entity_poly.type
_entity_poly.pdbx_seq_one_letter_code
_entity_poly.pdbx_strand_id
1 'polypeptide(L)'
;MRSSLYHEFLKILGTNQIYKTEYHPKITDGIVERFNRYLKSSVKASENTQWTDKLPIVLRILTAVREDIKASCAELLYRTTLQCPSDMLETSVLPPCGNIFVDHLRNSM
;
A
#
# COMPACT_ATOMS: atom_id res chain seq x y z
N MET A 1 -13.96 16.34 -20.99
CA MET A 1 -13.31 16.16 -22.32
C MET A 1 -12.73 14.76 -22.40
N ARG A 2 -12.99 14.02 -23.48
CA ARG A 2 -12.44 12.67 -23.72
C ARG A 2 -11.18 12.81 -24.58
N SER A 3 -10.05 12.27 -24.13
CA SER A 3 -8.85 12.19 -24.98
C SER A 3 -9.05 11.10 -26.03
N SER A 4 -8.99 11.47 -27.31
CA SER A 4 -9.10 10.54 -28.43
C SER A 4 -8.00 9.47 -28.39
N LEU A 5 -6.76 9.89 -28.09
CA LEU A 5 -5.60 9.01 -27.95
C LEU A 5 -5.81 7.96 -26.85
N TYR A 6 -6.32 8.36 -25.68
CA TYR A 6 -6.56 7.42 -24.59
C TYR A 6 -7.68 6.42 -24.93
N HIS A 7 -8.70 6.86 -25.66
CA HIS A 7 -9.78 5.99 -26.10
C HIS A 7 -9.32 4.93 -27.11
N GLU A 8 -8.47 5.31 -28.06
CA GLU A 8 -7.86 4.35 -28.99
C GLU A 8 -6.96 3.35 -28.26
N PHE A 9 -6.16 3.82 -27.31
CA PHE A 9 -5.32 2.95 -26.49
C PHE A 9 -6.15 1.90 -25.72
N LEU A 10 -7.25 2.32 -25.09
CA LEU A 10 -8.13 1.40 -24.38
C LEU A 10 -8.83 0.39 -25.32
N LYS A 11 -9.16 0.80 -26.54
CA LYS A 11 -9.68 -0.12 -27.56
C LYS A 11 -8.68 -1.20 -27.94
N ILE A 12 -7.40 -0.84 -28.11
CA ILE A 12 -6.33 -1.81 -28.40
C ILE A 12 -6.20 -2.81 -27.25
N LEU A 13 -6.30 -2.34 -26.00
CA LEU A 13 -6.28 -3.20 -24.81
C LEU A 13 -7.60 -3.96 -24.54
N GLY A 14 -8.63 -3.79 -25.38
CA GLY A 14 -9.95 -4.40 -25.16
C GLY A 14 -10.63 -3.98 -23.85
N THR A 15 -10.24 -2.83 -23.28
CA THR A 15 -10.66 -2.40 -21.94
C THR A 15 -11.82 -1.40 -22.03
N ASN A 16 -12.86 -1.64 -21.23
CA ASN A 16 -14.00 -0.72 -21.12
C ASN A 16 -13.71 0.39 -20.12
N GLN A 17 -13.76 1.66 -20.57
CA GLN A 17 -13.63 2.81 -19.68
C GLN A 17 -14.92 3.05 -18.90
N ILE A 18 -14.85 3.02 -17.57
CA ILE A 18 -15.95 3.41 -16.68
C ILE A 18 -15.73 4.86 -16.22
N TYR A 19 -16.72 5.72 -16.42
CA TYR A 19 -16.68 7.11 -15.96
C TYR A 19 -17.39 7.25 -14.61
N LYS A 20 -16.75 7.94 -13.67
CA LYS A 20 -17.41 8.42 -12.45
C LYS A 20 -18.06 9.77 -12.78
N THR A 21 -19.39 9.84 -12.72
CA THR A 21 -20.12 11.11 -12.81
C THR A 21 -20.25 11.71 -11.42
N GLU A 22 -20.16 13.05 -11.31
CA GLU A 22 -20.12 13.78 -10.03
C GLU A 22 -21.36 13.56 -9.13
N TYR A 23 -22.48 13.08 -9.69
CA TYR A 23 -23.75 12.93 -8.99
C TYR A 23 -24.21 11.47 -8.77
N HIS A 24 -23.37 10.47 -9.06
CA HIS A 24 -23.71 9.06 -8.88
C HIS A 24 -22.74 8.32 -7.95
N PRO A 25 -22.98 8.36 -6.62
CA PRO A 25 -22.11 7.74 -5.62
C PRO A 25 -22.08 6.20 -5.70
N LYS A 26 -23.03 5.57 -6.40
CA LYS A 26 -23.11 4.10 -6.56
C LYS A 26 -21.97 3.51 -7.42
N ILE A 27 -21.32 4.30 -8.26
CA ILE A 27 -20.21 3.85 -9.14
C ILE A 27 -18.86 4.24 -8.53
N THR A 28 -18.85 5.01 -7.45
CA THR A 28 -17.63 5.46 -6.80
C THR A 28 -17.06 4.31 -5.99
N ASP A 29 -16.01 3.66 -6.51
CA ASP A 29 -15.23 2.68 -5.75
C ASP A 29 -14.59 3.33 -4.52
N GLY A 30 -15.35 3.36 -3.42
CA GLY A 30 -14.98 4.04 -2.19
C GLY A 30 -13.84 3.34 -1.46
N ILE A 31 -13.61 2.05 -1.72
CA ILE A 31 -12.50 1.29 -1.16
C ILE A 31 -11.20 1.75 -1.81
N VAL A 32 -11.14 1.76 -3.14
CA VAL A 32 -9.96 2.25 -3.88
C VAL A 32 -9.70 3.73 -3.60
N GLU A 33 -10.75 4.54 -3.49
CA GLU A 33 -10.58 5.97 -3.18
C GLU A 33 -10.06 6.20 -1.76
N ARG A 34 -10.59 5.50 -0.75
CA ARG A 34 -10.08 5.56 0.64
C ARG A 34 -8.63 5.11 0.69
N PHE A 35 -8.30 3.99 0.06
CA PHE A 35 -6.93 3.49 -0.02
C PHE A 35 -5.98 4.53 -0.62
N ASN A 36 -6.34 5.09 -1.77
CA ASN A 36 -5.54 6.12 -2.43
C ASN A 36 -5.40 7.39 -1.59
N ARG A 37 -6.41 7.75 -0.80
CA ARG A 37 -6.35 8.91 0.12
C ARG A 37 -5.34 8.66 1.23
N TYR A 38 -5.40 7.51 1.88
CA TYR A 38 -4.44 7.12 2.91
C TYR A 38 -3.01 7.07 2.36
N LEU A 39 -2.81 6.42 1.21
CA LEU A 39 -1.51 6.32 0.58
C LEU A 39 -0.93 7.70 0.26
N LYS A 40 -1.73 8.57 -0.38
CA LYS A 40 -1.30 9.94 -0.70
C LYS A 40 -0.99 10.75 0.56
N SER A 41 -1.76 10.60 1.64
CA SER A 41 -1.46 11.27 2.91
C SER A 41 -0.17 10.79 3.55
N SER A 42 0.10 9.49 3.54
CA SER A 42 1.35 8.94 4.10
C SER A 42 2.58 9.39 3.31
N VAL A 43 2.47 9.45 1.98
CA VAL A 43 3.54 9.97 1.12
C VAL A 43 3.78 11.47 1.40
N LYS A 44 2.70 12.27 1.50
CA LYS A 44 2.80 13.70 1.84
C LYS A 44 3.37 13.95 3.23
N ALA A 45 3.10 13.07 4.18
CA ALA A 45 3.63 13.17 5.55
C ALA A 45 5.12 12.80 5.64
N SER A 46 5.68 12.14 4.62
CA SER A 46 7.13 11.93 4.57
C SER A 46 7.80 13.21 4.05
N GLU A 47 8.70 13.79 4.84
CA GLU A 47 9.40 15.06 4.53
C GLU A 47 10.41 14.96 3.36
N ASN A 48 10.37 13.88 2.58
CA ASN A 48 11.38 13.61 1.56
C ASN A 48 10.89 14.01 0.16
N THR A 49 11.70 14.85 -0.51
CA THR A 49 11.48 15.29 -1.91
C THR A 49 11.49 14.11 -2.89
N GLN A 50 12.17 13.00 -2.55
CA GLN A 50 12.22 11.78 -3.36
C GLN A 50 11.17 10.75 -2.90
N TRP A 51 9.89 11.07 -3.07
CA TRP A 51 8.79 10.16 -2.73
C TRP A 51 8.86 8.80 -3.44
N THR A 52 9.51 8.74 -4.61
CA THR A 52 9.73 7.50 -5.37
C THR A 52 10.56 6.46 -4.61
N ASP A 53 11.50 6.91 -3.76
CA ASP A 53 12.32 6.00 -2.93
C ASP A 53 11.48 5.32 -1.84
N LYS A 54 10.31 5.91 -1.53
CA LYS A 54 9.33 5.38 -0.57
C LYS A 54 8.21 4.59 -1.25
N LEU A 55 8.20 4.50 -2.58
CA LEU A 55 7.25 3.68 -3.33
C LEU A 55 7.25 2.19 -2.95
N PRO A 56 8.37 1.55 -2.56
CA PRO A 56 8.37 0.17 -2.07
C PRO A 56 7.44 -0.06 -0.85
N ILE A 57 7.05 1.00 -0.13
CA ILE A 57 6.05 0.92 0.94
C ILE A 57 4.70 0.41 0.39
N VAL A 58 4.36 0.74 -0.87
CA VAL A 58 3.14 0.23 -1.52
C VAL A 58 3.16 -1.29 -1.59
N LEU A 59 4.29 -1.90 -1.94
CA LEU A 59 4.42 -3.37 -1.97
C LEU A 59 4.19 -3.96 -0.59
N ARG A 60 4.70 -3.32 0.46
CA ARG A 60 4.50 -3.75 1.85
C ARG A 60 3.04 -3.67 2.29
N ILE A 61 2.29 -2.68 1.82
CA ILE A 61 0.85 -2.56 2.12
C ILE A 61 0.06 -3.66 1.38
N LEU A 62 0.51 -4.08 0.19
CA LEU A 62 -0.14 -5.15 -0.56
C LEU A 62 0.11 -6.54 0.04
N THR A 63 1.24 -6.75 0.71
CA THR A 63 1.55 -8.01 1.43
C THR A 63 1.01 -8.03 2.85
N ALA A 64 0.62 -6.89 3.43
CA ALA A 64 0.04 -6.84 4.76
C ALA A 64 -1.34 -7.53 4.79
N VAL A 65 -1.55 -8.41 5.77
CA VAL A 65 -2.83 -9.08 5.99
C VAL A 65 -3.85 -8.06 6.48
N ARG A 66 -5.00 -8.02 5.80
CA ARG A 66 -6.16 -7.24 6.22
C ARG A 66 -7.03 -8.10 7.11
N GLU A 67 -7.20 -7.71 8.37
CA GLU A 67 -7.96 -8.49 9.37
C GLU A 67 -9.43 -8.69 9.00
N ASP A 68 -10.04 -7.73 8.30
CA ASP A 68 -11.43 -7.79 7.86
C ASP A 68 -11.67 -8.89 6.81
N ILE A 69 -10.69 -9.12 5.94
CA ILE A 69 -10.76 -10.13 4.87
C ILE A 69 -9.98 -11.41 5.26
N LYS A 70 -9.18 -11.35 6.35
CA LYS A 70 -8.24 -12.38 6.80
C LYS A 70 -7.27 -12.84 5.70
N ALA A 71 -6.92 -11.93 4.79
CA ALA A 71 -6.02 -12.19 3.67
C ALA A 71 -5.30 -10.89 3.26
N SER A 72 -4.13 -11.00 2.66
CA SER A 72 -3.44 -9.88 2.02
C SER A 72 -3.88 -9.71 0.56
N CYS A 73 -3.68 -8.51 -0.01
CA CYS A 73 -3.96 -8.28 -1.43
C CYS A 73 -3.09 -9.17 -2.33
N ALA A 74 -1.84 -9.38 -1.94
CA ALA A 74 -0.93 -10.31 -2.60
C ALA A 74 -1.49 -11.74 -2.66
N GLU A 75 -2.01 -12.25 -1.54
CA GLU A 75 -2.61 -13.58 -1.48
C GLU A 75 -3.89 -13.67 -2.30
N LEU A 76 -4.72 -12.64 -2.33
CA LEU A 76 -5.94 -12.63 -3.15
C LEU A 76 -5.63 -12.63 -4.66
N LEU A 77 -4.58 -11.92 -5.08
CA LEU A 77 -4.18 -11.81 -6.49
C LEU A 77 -3.46 -13.05 -6.99
N TYR A 78 -2.48 -13.53 -6.23
CA TYR A 78 -1.57 -14.60 -6.67
C TYR A 78 -1.94 -15.97 -6.10
N ARG A 79 -2.89 -16.04 -5.16
CA ARG A 79 -3.23 -17.26 -4.38
C ARG A 79 -2.04 -17.83 -3.61
N THR A 80 -1.01 -17.02 -3.38
CA THR A 80 0.22 -17.38 -2.68
C THR A 80 0.66 -16.22 -1.79
N THR A 81 1.27 -16.54 -0.65
CA THR A 81 1.91 -15.53 0.21
C THR A 81 3.20 -15.04 -0.46
N LEU A 82 3.27 -13.75 -0.78
CA LEU A 82 4.49 -13.13 -1.31
C LEU A 82 5.42 -12.76 -0.15
N GLN A 83 6.69 -13.15 -0.23
CA GLN A 83 7.72 -12.65 0.67
C GLN A 83 8.01 -11.18 0.36
N CYS A 84 7.86 -10.33 1.37
CA CYS A 84 8.30 -8.95 1.32
C CYS A 84 9.84 -8.92 1.47
N PRO A 85 10.56 -7.96 0.86
CA PRO A 85 11.98 -7.77 1.14
C PRO A 85 12.31 -7.60 2.63
N SER A 86 11.34 -7.14 3.43
CA SER A 86 11.45 -7.08 4.90
C SER A 86 11.49 -8.47 5.56
N ASP A 87 10.89 -9.49 4.95
CA ASP A 87 10.86 -10.87 5.48
C ASP A 87 12.16 -11.62 5.15
N MET A 88 12.91 -11.13 4.16
CA MET A 88 14.24 -11.64 3.80
C MET A 88 15.35 -11.13 4.72
N LEU A 89 15.07 -10.15 5.57
CA LEU A 89 15.93 -9.82 6.69
C LEU A 89 15.85 -11.00 7.66
N GLU A 90 16.79 -11.94 7.55
CA GLU A 90 16.98 -12.97 8.55
C GLU A 90 16.89 -12.30 9.91
N THR A 91 15.97 -12.77 10.75
CA THR A 91 16.06 -12.51 12.18
C THR A 91 17.30 -13.28 12.64
N SER A 92 18.49 -12.75 12.34
CA SER A 92 19.69 -13.12 13.08
C SER A 92 19.28 -12.95 14.51
N VAL A 93 19.14 -14.07 15.22
CA VAL A 93 18.70 -14.16 16.61
C VAL A 93 19.15 -12.91 17.34
N LEU A 94 18.25 -11.92 17.44
CA LEU A 94 18.51 -10.84 18.36
C LEU A 94 18.47 -11.58 19.69
N PRO A 95 19.56 -11.57 20.49
CA PRO A 95 19.48 -12.09 21.84
C PRO A 95 18.23 -11.46 22.46
N PRO A 96 17.44 -12.21 23.26
CA PRO A 96 16.13 -11.79 23.72
C PRO A 96 16.25 -10.34 24.12
N CYS A 97 15.58 -9.45 23.38
CA CYS A 97 15.75 -8.01 23.53
C CYS A 97 15.11 -7.66 24.88
N GLY A 98 15.85 -7.95 25.95
CA GLY A 98 15.52 -7.61 27.30
C GLY A 98 15.75 -6.13 27.37
N ASN A 99 14.67 -5.38 27.14
CA ASN A 99 14.36 -4.07 27.70
C ASN A 99 15.49 -3.06 27.88
N ILE A 100 16.59 -3.15 27.13
CA ILE A 100 17.75 -2.26 27.26
C ILE A 100 17.31 -0.82 27.06
N PHE A 101 16.40 -0.58 26.12
CA PHE A 101 15.81 0.75 25.91
C PHE A 101 14.96 1.24 27.10
N VAL A 102 14.13 0.36 27.69
CA VAL A 102 13.26 0.72 28.82
C VAL A 102 14.07 0.89 30.11
N ASP A 103 15.08 0.06 30.33
CA ASP A 103 15.98 0.14 31.48
C ASP A 103 16.90 1.37 31.42
N HIS A 104 17.35 1.76 30.22
CA HIS A 104 18.07 3.03 30.03
C HIS A 104 17.18 4.25 30.29
N LEU A 105 15.91 4.20 29.88
CA LEU A 105 14.95 5.28 30.15
C LEU A 105 14.63 5.38 31.65
N ARG A 106 14.59 4.26 32.36
CA ARG A 106 14.31 4.20 33.80
C ARG A 106 15.46 4.67 34.67
N ASN A 107 16.70 4.51 34.21
CA ASN A 107 17.92 4.97 34.91
C ASN A 107 18.33 6.41 34.57
N SER A 108 17.65 7.04 33.61
CA SER A 108 17.92 8.43 33.19
C SER A 108 16.90 9.45 33.75
N MET A 109 15.99 9.00 34.62
CA MET A 109 15.10 9.84 35.44
C MET A 109 15.54 9.76 36.90
#